data_AF-A0A1Z1MQJ5-F1
#
_entry.id   AF-A0A1Z1MQJ5-F1
#
_cell.length_a   1.000
_cell.length_b   1.000
_cell.length_c   1.000
_cell.angle_alpha   90.00
_cell.angle_beta   90.00
_cell.angle_gamma   90.00
#
_symmetry.space_group_name_H-M   'P 1'
#
loop_
_entity.id
_entity.type
_entity.pdbx_description
1 polymer ?
#
loop_
_entity_poly.entity_id
_entity_poly.type
_entity_poly.pdbx_seq_one_letter_code
_entity_poly.pdbx_strand_id
1 'polypeptide(L)' 'MNKTKVNIDSIPQKIKKRITKHLYKKILLVGYKQFSTKCKTPLIEFPNKARIWVLIYEIKNSRMI' A
#
# COMPACT_ATOMS: atom_id res chain seq x y z
N MET A 1 10.37 4.41 12.72
CA MET A 1 9.01 4.18 12.17
C MET A 1 8.80 2.69 11.94
N ASN A 2 7.80 2.11 12.60
CA ASN A 2 7.48 0.68 12.47
C ASN A 2 6.97 0.38 11.06
N LYS A 3 7.70 -0.45 10.32
CA LYS A 3 7.28 -0.92 9.00
C LYS A 3 6.45 -2.19 9.18
N THR A 4 5.19 -2.18 8.73
CA THR A 4 4.31 -3.35 8.82
C THR A 4 4.22 -4.01 7.45
N LYS A 5 4.38 -5.34 7.38
CA LYS A 5 4.13 -6.07 6.13
C LYS A 5 2.65 -6.05 5.82
N VAL A 6 2.31 -5.79 4.57
CA VAL A 6 0.91 -5.75 4.11
C VAL A 6 0.76 -6.50 2.80
N ASN A 7 -0.41 -7.12 2.61
CA ASN A 7 -0.78 -7.76 1.37
C ASN A 7 -1.80 -6.88 0.64
N ILE A 8 -1.61 -6.70 -0.66
CA ILE A 8 -2.56 -5.96 -1.50
C ILE A 8 -3.51 -6.98 -2.13
N ASP A 9 -4.81 -6.84 -1.84
CA ASP A 9 -5.85 -7.77 -2.31
C ASP A 9 -6.36 -7.38 -3.70
N SER A 10 -6.51 -6.08 -3.95
CA SER A 10 -7.06 -5.56 -5.20
C SER A 10 -6.23 -4.42 -5.71
N ILE A 11 -5.95 -4.43 -7.02
CA ILE A 11 -5.12 -3.42 -7.68
C ILE A 11 -5.76 -3.06 -9.02
N PRO A 12 -6.02 -1.77 -9.28
CA PRO A 12 -6.49 -1.30 -10.57
C PRO A 12 -5.55 -1.75 -11.69
N GLN A 13 -6.10 -2.32 -12.77
CA GLN A 13 -5.29 -2.87 -13.88
C GLN A 13 -4.30 -1.87 -14.47
N LYS A 14 -4.67 -0.58 -14.51
CA LYS A 14 -3.82 0.52 -15.02
C LYS A 14 -2.49 0.62 -14.27
N ILE A 15 -2.50 0.48 -12.95
CA ILE A 15 -1.28 0.53 -12.14
C ILE A 15 -0.64 -0.85 -12.00
N LYS A 16 -1.42 -1.94 -12.07
CA LYS A 16 -0.95 -3.33 -11.94
C LYS A 16 0.31 -3.57 -12.77
N LYS A 17 0.30 -3.26 -14.07
CA LYS A 17 1.47 -3.44 -14.95
C LYS A 17 2.75 -2.76 -14.44
N ARG A 18 2.64 -1.59 -13.79
CA ARG A 18 3.80 -0.84 -13.26
C ARG A 18 4.34 -1.44 -11.96
N ILE A 19 3.50 -2.08 -11.15
CA ILE A 19 3.87 -2.57 -9.82
C ILE A 19 3.97 -4.10 -9.73
N THR A 20 3.48 -4.86 -10.72
CA THR A 20 3.53 -6.34 -10.74
C THR A 20 4.94 -6.89 -10.51
N LYS A 21 5.97 -6.25 -11.08
CA LYS A 21 7.38 -6.63 -10.88
C LYS A 21 7.83 -6.55 -9.41
N HIS A 22 7.11 -5.78 -8.60
CA HIS A 22 7.41 -5.52 -7.18
C HIS A 22 6.38 -6.14 -6.23
N LEU A 23 5.23 -6.61 -6.75
CA LEU A 23 4.13 -7.19 -5.94
C LEU A 23 4.51 -8.49 -5.26
N TYR A 24 5.29 -9.33 -5.95
CA TYR A 24 5.74 -10.62 -5.42
C TYR A 24 6.85 -10.49 -4.38
N LYS A 25 7.25 -9.26 -4.05
CA LYS A 25 8.27 -8.97 -3.05
C LYS A 25 7.62 -8.35 -1.81
N LYS A 26 8.35 -8.30 -0.69
CA LYS A 26 7.84 -7.73 0.56
C LYS A 26 7.43 -6.26 0.36
N ILE A 27 6.13 -6.00 0.51
CA ILE A 27 5.53 -4.67 0.51
C ILE A 27 5.39 -4.21 1.96
N LEU A 28 5.79 -2.97 2.24
CA LEU A 28 5.80 -2.43 3.59
C LEU A 28 4.89 -1.22 3.68
N LEU A 29 3.96 -1.24 4.63
CA LEU A 29 3.26 -0.04 5.07
C LEU A 29 4.25 0.83 5.85
N VAL A 30 4.51 2.02 5.32
CA VAL A 30 5.48 2.96 5.88
C VAL A 30 4.83 4.22 6.45
N GLY A 31 3.53 4.39 6.27
CA GLY A 31 2.78 5.48 6.86
C GLY A 31 1.39 5.64 6.26
N TYR A 32 0.82 6.82 6.46
CA TYR A 32 -0.46 7.21 5.91
C TYR A 32 -0.36 8.62 5.33
N LYS A 33 -1.00 8.85 4.19
CA LYS A 33 -1.21 10.19 3.65
C LYS A 33 -2.64 10.65 3.93
N GLN A 34 -2.75 11.79 4.59
CA GLN A 34 -4.02 12.46 4.81
C GLN A 34 -4.43 13.23 3.55
N PHE A 35 -5.64 12.94 3.05
CA PHE A 35 -6.26 13.67 1.93
C PHE A 35 -7.31 14.66 2.41
N SER A 36 -7.96 14.36 3.53
CA SER A 36 -8.90 15.25 4.19
C SER A 36 -8.89 15.02 5.70
N THR A 37 -9.62 15.84 6.44
CA THR A 37 -9.81 15.65 7.89
C THR A 37 -10.38 14.27 8.24
N LYS A 38 -11.14 13.65 7.33
CA LYS A 38 -11.78 12.33 7.54
C LYS A 38 -11.08 11.18 6.82
N CYS A 39 -10.28 11.47 5.79
CA CYS A 39 -9.72 10.43 4.92
C CYS A 39 -8.18 10.40 5.00
N LYS A 40 -7.66 9.26 5.43
CA LYS A 40 -6.24 8.90 5.32
C LYS A 40 -6.10 7.64 4.46
N THR A 41 -5.05 7.60 3.66
CA THR A 41 -4.74 6.48 2.77
C THR A 41 -3.41 5.85 3.18
N PRO A 42 -3.31 4.53 3.20
CA PRO A 42 -2.04 3.85 3.40
C PRO A 42 -0.98 4.27 2.38
N LEU A 43 0.25 4.48 2.87
CA LEU A 43 1.44 4.66 2.06
C LEU A 43 2.26 3.37 2.11
N ILE A 44 2.35 2.66 0.99
CA ILE A 44 3.14 1.44 0.85
C ILE A 44 4.43 1.71 0.09
N GLU A 45 5.51 1.12 0.58
CA GLU A 45 6.84 1.13 0.01
C GLU A 45 7.17 -0.25 -0.56
N PHE A 46 7.57 -0.26 -1.83
CA PHE A 46 8.08 -1.42 -2.53
C PHE A 46 9.59 -1.58 -2.30
N PRO A 47 10.18 -2.75 -2.61
CA PRO A 47 11.62 -2.97 -2.41
C PRO A 47 12.54 -2.04 -3.23
N ASN A 48 12.05 -1.50 -4.34
CA ASN A 48 12.77 -0.50 -5.14
C ASN A 48 12.66 0.92 -4.56
N LYS A 49 12.15 1.06 -3.32
CA LYS A 49 11.84 2.34 -2.66
C LYS A 49 10.74 3.15 -3.35
N ALA A 50 10.10 2.63 -4.40
CA ALA A 50 8.92 3.27 -4.96
C ALA A 50 7.81 3.24 -3.92
N ARG A 51 7.07 4.35 -3.83
CA ARG A 51 5.98 4.52 -2.88
C ARG A 51 4.70 4.82 -3.63
N ILE A 52 3.62 4.17 -3.22
CA ILE A 52 2.29 4.45 -3.75
C ILE A 52 1.31 4.67 -2.61
N TRP A 53 0.34 5.54 -2.86
CA TRP A 53 -0.88 5.58 -2.05
C TRP A 53 -1.85 4.56 -2.62
N VAL A 54 -2.56 3.91 -1.72
CA VAL A 54 -3.57 2.91 -2.03
C VAL A 54 -4.73 3.13 -1.07
N LEU A 55 -5.89 2.72 -1.51
CA LEU A 55 -7.10 2.82 -0.73
C LEU A 55 -7.13 1.71 0.31
N ILE A 56 -7.77 1.97 1.44
CA ILE A 56 -7.82 1.01 2.56
C ILE A 56 -8.42 -0.33 2.11
N TYR A 57 -9.45 -0.29 1.27
CA TYR A 57 -10.11 -1.50 0.75
C TYR A 57 -9.28 -2.27 -0.28
N GLU A 58 -8.19 -1.69 -0.80
CA GLU A 58 -7.27 -2.38 -1.71
C GLU A 58 -6.27 -3.26 -0.97
N ILE A 59 -6.14 -3.09 0.36
CA ILE A 59 -5.13 -3.77 1.20
C ILE A 59 -5.80 -4.66 2.22
N LYS A 60 -5.39 -5.94 2.29
CA LYS A 60 -5.69 -6.78 3.45
C LYS A 60 -4.67 -6.50 4.53
N ASN A 61 -5.12 -5.96 5.64
CA ASN A 61 -4.31 -5.86 6.84
C ASN A 61 -5.08 -6.46 8.00
N SER A 62 -4.54 -7.53 8.60
CA SER A 62 -5.14 -8.22 9.75
C SER A 62 -5.16 -7.40 11.05
N ARG A 63 -4.65 -6.16 11.00
CA ARG A 63 -4.55 -5.22 12.15
C ARG A 63 -5.18 -3.85 11.89
N MET A 64 -5.96 -3.66 10.82
CA MET A 64 -6.78 -2.46 10.64
C MET A 64 -8.21 -2.72 11.14
N ILE A 65 -8.34 -2.89 12.46
CA ILE A 65 -9.60 -2.78 13.22
C ILE A 65 -9.40 -1.61 14.17
#